data_AF-A0A6V7VSG1-F1
#
_entry.id   AF-A0A6V7VSG1-F1
#
_cell.length_a   1.000
_cell.length_b   1.000
_cell.length_c   1.000
_cell.angle_alpha   90.00
_cell.angle_beta   90.00
_cell.angle_gamma   90.00
#
_symmetry.space_group_name_H-M   'P 1'
#
loop_
_entity.id
_entity.type
_entity.pdbx_description
1 polymer ?
#
loop_
_entity_poly.entity_id
_entity_poly.type
_entity_poly.pdbx_seq_one_letter_code
_entity_poly.pdbx_strand_id
1 'polypeptide(L)'
;MFSSKTSFNFLLISSLACLCKADFWPKPRNDIPVTETKQITNFDCKFDRYIPDPSKLGNGNQDEHQGYVFEIKDGGSLSNCIIGARPGTKGSAHGVLCDGSCDINNCWFEDVGEDALNFNGKREN
;
A
#
# COMPACT_ATOMS: atom_id res chain seq x y z
N MET A 1 4.99 -73.13 0.75
CA MET A 1 5.57 -71.81 0.41
C MET A 1 4.47 -70.78 0.62
N PHE A 2 4.75 -69.80 1.48
CA PHE A 2 3.83 -68.80 2.03
C PHE A 2 3.26 -67.82 1.00
N SER A 3 2.07 -67.28 1.21
CA SER A 3 1.88 -65.82 1.12
C SER A 3 0.57 -65.35 1.79
N SER A 4 0.73 -64.66 2.91
CA SER A 4 -0.29 -63.96 3.68
C SER A 4 -0.79 -62.72 2.92
N LYS A 5 -2.11 -62.57 2.75
CA LYS A 5 -2.70 -61.31 2.31
C LYS A 5 -2.92 -60.41 3.53
N THR A 6 -1.89 -59.64 3.88
CA THR A 6 -1.98 -58.63 4.93
C THR A 6 -2.64 -57.38 4.36
N SER A 7 -3.74 -56.97 5.00
CA SER A 7 -4.48 -55.73 4.74
C SER A 7 -3.60 -54.50 4.89
N PHE A 8 -3.79 -53.49 4.03
CA PHE A 8 -3.22 -52.15 4.22
C PHE A 8 -4.34 -51.12 4.10
N ASN A 9 -4.91 -50.73 5.25
CA ASN A 9 -5.84 -49.59 5.32
C ASN A 9 -4.98 -48.31 5.32
N PHE A 10 -5.01 -47.60 4.21
CA PHE A 10 -4.37 -46.30 4.08
C PHE A 10 -5.27 -45.24 4.74
N LEU A 11 -4.97 -44.90 6.00
CA LEU A 11 -5.59 -43.77 6.69
C LEU A 11 -4.98 -42.48 6.12
N LEU A 12 -5.75 -41.79 5.27
CA LEU A 12 -5.50 -40.40 4.90
C LEU A 12 -5.71 -39.52 6.14
N ILE A 13 -4.62 -39.17 6.82
CA ILE A 13 -4.61 -38.11 7.83
C ILE A 13 -4.68 -36.79 7.06
N SER A 14 -5.89 -36.29 6.83
CA SER A 14 -6.14 -34.91 6.43
C SER A 14 -5.72 -34.01 7.60
N SER A 15 -4.47 -33.57 7.59
CA SER A 15 -4.04 -32.47 8.45
C SER A 15 -4.77 -31.21 8.02
N LEU A 16 -5.85 -30.86 8.73
CA LEU A 16 -6.40 -29.51 8.74
C LEU A 16 -5.37 -28.60 9.41
N ALA A 17 -4.33 -28.21 8.66
CA ALA A 17 -3.55 -27.04 8.99
C ALA A 17 -4.50 -25.85 8.82
N CYS A 18 -5.02 -25.34 9.95
CA CYS A 18 -5.72 -24.08 9.97
C CYS A 18 -4.71 -23.01 9.52
N LEU A 19 -4.78 -22.60 8.26
CA LEU A 19 -4.09 -21.41 7.77
C LEU A 19 -4.63 -20.24 8.58
N CYS A 20 -3.88 -19.81 9.58
CA CYS A 20 -4.02 -18.47 10.14
C CYS A 20 -3.74 -17.49 8.99
N LYS A 21 -4.78 -17.03 8.30
CA LYS A 21 -4.68 -15.80 7.53
C LYS A 21 -4.54 -14.68 8.55
N ALA A 22 -3.30 -14.32 8.85
CA ALA A 22 -3.01 -13.01 9.39
C ALA A 22 -3.26 -11.99 8.26
N ASP A 23 -4.53 -11.67 8.04
CA ASP A 23 -4.94 -10.60 7.13
C ASP A 23 -4.67 -9.27 7.85
N PHE A 24 -3.38 -8.92 7.91
CA PHE A 24 -2.89 -7.70 8.55
C PHE A 24 -3.25 -6.45 7.72
N TRP A 25 -3.59 -6.64 6.44
CA TRP A 25 -3.93 -5.54 5.55
C TRP A 25 -5.26 -4.88 5.95
N PRO A 26 -5.32 -3.54 6.07
CA PRO A 26 -6.56 -2.85 6.36
C PRO A 26 -7.55 -2.99 5.20
N LYS A 27 -8.83 -3.13 5.52
CA LYS A 27 -9.88 -3.11 4.50
C LYS A 27 -10.19 -1.67 4.13
N PRO A 28 -10.17 -1.30 2.84
CA PRO A 28 -10.50 0.06 2.43
C PRO A 28 -11.95 0.40 2.74
N ARG A 29 -12.19 1.59 3.28
CA ARG A 29 -13.54 2.10 3.57
C ARG A 29 -14.21 2.63 2.29
N ASN A 30 -13.47 3.38 1.48
CA ASN A 30 -13.88 3.85 0.16
C ASN A 30 -12.69 3.90 -0.80
N ASP A 31 -12.99 3.95 -2.09
CA ASP A 31 -12.02 4.26 -3.14
C ASP A 31 -12.17 5.72 -3.58
N ILE A 32 -11.11 6.50 -3.42
CA ILE A 32 -11.04 7.92 -3.72
C ILE A 32 -10.09 8.14 -4.89
N PRO A 33 -10.58 8.51 -6.08
CA PRO A 33 -9.73 8.92 -7.18
C PRO A 33 -8.97 10.21 -6.84
N VAL A 34 -7.68 10.24 -7.15
CA VAL A 34 -6.82 11.42 -6.96
C VAL A 34 -6.39 11.94 -8.33
N THR A 35 -7.05 13.01 -8.78
CA THR A 35 -6.79 13.65 -10.08
C THR A 35 -5.77 14.78 -10.00
N GLU A 36 -5.42 15.21 -8.79
CA GLU A 36 -4.43 16.23 -8.48
C GLU A 36 -3.82 15.96 -7.08
N THR A 37 -2.58 16.39 -6.85
CA THR A 37 -1.89 16.19 -5.56
C THR A 37 -2.69 16.79 -4.42
N LYS A 38 -2.97 15.98 -3.38
CA LYS A 38 -3.73 16.43 -2.23
C LYS A 38 -2.80 17.07 -1.19
N GLN A 39 -2.79 18.41 -1.15
CA GLN A 39 -2.06 19.18 -0.14
C GLN A 39 -2.73 19.13 1.22
N ILE A 40 -2.00 18.75 2.26
CA ILE A 40 -2.51 18.56 3.62
C ILE A 40 -1.54 19.09 4.68
N THR A 41 -2.05 19.35 5.89
CA THR A 41 -1.21 19.51 7.09
C THR A 41 -1.34 18.28 7.96
N ASN A 42 -2.51 18.04 8.56
CA ASN A 42 -2.79 16.83 9.33
C ASN A 42 -4.01 16.11 8.75
N PHE A 43 -3.88 14.83 8.43
CA PHE A 43 -4.95 14.08 7.80
C PHE A 43 -5.00 12.62 8.25
N ASP A 44 -6.19 12.20 8.70
CA ASP A 44 -6.54 10.81 8.95
C ASP A 44 -7.48 10.34 7.85
N CYS A 45 -7.03 9.41 7.02
CA CYS A 45 -7.81 8.87 5.90
C CYS A 45 -8.94 7.94 6.37
N LYS A 46 -8.93 7.48 7.62
CA LYS A 46 -9.89 6.49 8.15
C LYS A 46 -9.96 5.24 7.27
N PHE A 47 -8.80 4.79 6.79
CA PHE A 47 -8.60 3.71 5.83
C PHE A 47 -9.35 3.88 4.50
N ASP A 48 -9.61 5.11 4.06
CA ASP A 48 -9.92 5.35 2.65
C ASP A 48 -8.69 5.03 1.79
N ARG A 49 -8.95 4.50 0.60
CA ARG A 49 -7.96 4.17 -0.42
C ARG A 49 -7.88 5.26 -1.47
N TYR A 50 -6.71 5.85 -1.63
CA TYR A 50 -6.43 6.94 -2.55
C TYR A 50 -5.74 6.41 -3.79
N ILE A 51 -6.40 6.52 -4.95
CA ILE A 51 -5.96 5.92 -6.22
C ILE A 51 -5.58 7.04 -7.19
N PRO A 52 -4.29 7.23 -7.52
CA PRO A 52 -3.87 8.25 -8.47
C PRO A 52 -4.42 7.98 -9.87
N ASP A 53 -4.84 9.05 -10.55
CA ASP A 53 -5.17 8.99 -11.97
C ASP A 53 -3.88 8.98 -12.80
N PRO A 54 -3.60 7.89 -13.56
CA PRO A 54 -2.35 7.78 -14.29
C PRO A 54 -2.20 8.80 -15.42
N SER A 55 -3.30 9.40 -15.90
CA SER A 55 -3.25 10.46 -16.92
C SER A 55 -2.91 11.83 -16.34
N LYS A 56 -2.94 11.98 -15.00
CA LYS A 56 -2.71 13.25 -14.30
C LYS A 56 -1.47 13.23 -13.43
N LEU A 57 -1.26 12.16 -12.69
CA LEU A 57 -0.18 12.03 -11.72
C LEU A 57 0.92 11.07 -12.17
N GLY A 58 0.71 10.30 -13.24
CA GLY A 58 1.66 9.29 -13.69
C GLY A 58 1.29 7.88 -13.26
N ASN A 59 1.91 6.90 -13.91
CA ASN A 59 1.52 5.50 -13.78
C ASN A 59 2.37 4.72 -12.77
N GLY A 60 3.25 5.37 -12.01
CA GLY A 60 4.15 4.73 -11.05
C GLY A 60 5.30 3.94 -11.67
N ASN A 61 5.66 4.19 -12.94
CA ASN A 61 6.91 3.64 -13.50
C ASN A 61 8.12 4.41 -12.93
N GLN A 62 9.32 4.13 -13.44
CA GLN A 62 10.56 4.79 -12.99
C GLN A 62 10.86 6.09 -13.74
N ASP A 63 9.86 6.69 -14.41
CA ASP A 63 10.05 8.01 -15.01
C ASP A 63 9.96 9.08 -13.92
N GLU A 64 10.92 9.99 -13.94
CA GLU A 64 11.01 11.13 -13.03
C GLU A 64 9.84 12.11 -13.20
N HIS A 65 9.59 12.95 -12.18
CA HIS A 65 8.61 14.05 -12.19
C HIS A 65 7.13 13.67 -12.28
N GLN A 66 6.77 12.45 -11.88
CA GLN A 66 5.39 12.09 -11.61
C GLN A 66 4.80 12.91 -10.44
N GLY A 67 3.48 13.04 -10.39
CA GLY A 67 2.77 13.72 -9.32
C GLY A 67 2.62 12.85 -8.07
N TYR A 68 2.58 13.51 -6.91
CA TYR A 68 2.33 12.87 -5.62
C TYR A 68 0.83 12.62 -5.39
N VAL A 69 0.50 11.56 -4.66
CA VAL A 69 -0.86 11.34 -4.14
C VAL A 69 -1.17 12.37 -3.03
N PHE A 70 -0.22 12.56 -2.11
CA PHE A 70 -0.30 13.55 -1.04
C PHE A 70 0.96 14.40 -0.98
N GLU A 71 0.78 15.67 -0.62
CA GLU A 71 1.86 16.57 -0.21
C GLU A 71 1.56 17.04 1.21
N ILE A 72 2.41 16.64 2.15
CA ILE A 72 2.33 16.95 3.56
C ILE A 72 3.20 18.18 3.82
N LYS A 73 2.55 19.27 4.24
CA LYS A 73 3.25 20.48 4.67
C LYS A 73 4.14 20.18 5.86
N ASP A 74 5.20 20.97 6.00
CA ASP A 74 6.12 20.86 7.12
C ASP A 74 5.43 20.79 8.50
N GLY A 75 5.86 19.84 9.34
CA GLY A 75 5.31 19.52 10.65
C GLY A 75 3.98 18.77 10.61
N GLY A 76 3.54 18.35 9.43
CA GLY A 76 2.26 17.69 9.21
C GLY A 76 2.26 16.19 9.49
N SER A 77 1.09 15.57 9.34
CA SER A 77 0.89 14.14 9.53
C SER A 77 -0.11 13.52 8.55
N LEU A 78 0.15 12.27 8.19
CA LEU A 78 -0.74 11.42 7.43
C LEU A 78 -0.95 10.09 8.17
N SER A 79 -2.20 9.68 8.37
CA SER A 79 -2.49 8.46 9.11
C SER A 79 -3.63 7.62 8.58
N ASN A 80 -3.54 6.31 8.82
CA ASN A 80 -4.54 5.30 8.46
C ASN A 80 -4.93 5.36 6.99
N CYS A 81 -3.98 5.62 6.09
CA CYS A 81 -4.25 5.75 4.66
C CYS A 81 -3.89 4.49 3.90
N ILE A 82 -4.69 4.15 2.90
CA ILE A 82 -4.29 3.17 1.88
C ILE A 82 -3.96 3.97 0.63
N ILE A 83 -2.71 3.87 0.17
CA ILE A 83 -2.25 4.44 -1.09
C ILE A 83 -2.36 3.32 -2.12
N GLY A 84 -3.37 3.44 -2.98
CA GLY A 84 -3.70 2.43 -3.97
C GLY A 84 -3.03 2.68 -5.32
N ALA A 85 -3.05 1.67 -6.17
CA ALA A 85 -2.64 1.77 -7.56
C ALA A 85 -3.79 1.38 -8.49
N ARG A 86 -3.86 2.03 -9.66
CA ARG A 86 -4.89 1.68 -10.64
C ARG A 86 -4.48 0.39 -11.36
N PRO A 87 -5.40 -0.57 -11.57
CA PRO A 87 -5.08 -1.76 -12.35
C PRO A 87 -4.47 -1.42 -13.72
N GLY A 88 -3.34 -2.05 -14.04
CA GLY A 88 -2.59 -1.81 -15.27
C GLY A 88 -1.53 -0.71 -15.19
N THR A 89 -1.39 -0.02 -14.06
CA THR A 89 -0.26 0.88 -13.81
C THR A 89 0.93 0.11 -13.21
N LYS A 90 2.04 0.80 -12.95
CA LYS A 90 3.27 0.29 -12.33
C LYS A 90 3.42 0.64 -10.86
N GLY A 91 2.46 1.40 -10.32
CA GLY A 91 2.34 1.68 -8.90
C GLY A 91 1.57 2.97 -8.64
N SER A 92 1.79 3.53 -7.45
CA SER A 92 1.06 4.68 -6.89
C SER A 92 1.63 6.04 -7.29
N ALA A 93 1.91 6.26 -8.59
CA ALA A 93 2.56 7.49 -9.09
C ALA A 93 3.86 7.80 -8.31
N HIS A 94 4.06 9.02 -7.81
CA HIS A 94 5.23 9.40 -6.99
C HIS A 94 4.97 9.29 -5.47
N GLY A 95 3.94 8.55 -5.05
CA GLY A 95 3.69 8.30 -3.62
C GLY A 95 3.34 9.56 -2.82
N VAL A 96 4.05 9.82 -1.72
CA VAL A 96 3.76 10.93 -0.78
C VAL A 96 4.98 11.82 -0.58
N LEU A 97 4.79 13.12 -0.74
CA LEU A 97 5.80 14.14 -0.43
C LEU A 97 5.64 14.65 1.00
N CYS A 98 6.74 14.74 1.73
CA CYS A 98 6.89 15.54 2.93
C CYS A 98 7.74 16.78 2.64
N ASP A 99 7.10 17.95 2.66
CA ASP A 99 7.72 19.25 2.40
C ASP A 99 8.49 19.78 3.63
N GLY A 100 9.21 18.89 4.32
CA GLY A 100 9.85 19.15 5.60
C GLY A 100 9.80 17.92 6.51
N SER A 101 9.65 18.15 7.81
CA SER A 101 9.39 17.06 8.77
C SER A 101 7.94 16.64 8.68
N CYS A 102 7.64 15.34 8.72
CA CYS A 102 6.28 14.84 8.73
C CYS A 102 6.19 13.54 9.54
N ASP A 103 5.00 13.24 10.05
CA ASP A 103 4.67 11.95 10.65
C ASP A 103 3.79 11.13 9.70
N ILE A 104 4.22 9.91 9.38
CA ILE A 104 3.42 8.96 8.61
C ILE A 104 3.15 7.75 9.48
N ASN A 105 1.89 7.55 9.84
CA ASN A 105 1.50 6.52 10.80
C ASN A 105 0.44 5.60 10.21
N ASN A 106 0.73 4.30 10.15
CA ASN A 106 -0.23 3.30 9.71
C ASN A 106 -0.76 3.56 8.29
N CYS A 107 0.14 3.90 7.37
CA CYS A 107 -0.13 4.11 5.95
C CYS A 107 0.39 2.94 5.12
N TRP A 108 -0.37 2.55 4.10
CA TRP A 108 -0.21 1.28 3.42
C TRP A 108 -0.19 1.48 1.91
N PHE A 109 0.91 1.11 1.24
CA PHE A 109 1.05 1.23 -0.21
C PHE A 109 0.74 -0.12 -0.86
N GLU A 110 -0.37 -0.22 -1.60
CA GLU A 110 -0.74 -1.46 -2.30
C GLU A 110 0.28 -1.83 -3.39
N ASP A 111 0.84 -0.82 -4.06
CA ASP A 111 1.91 -0.97 -5.04
C ASP A 111 2.75 0.32 -5.08
N VAL A 112 4.03 0.24 -4.73
CA VAL A 112 4.93 1.41 -4.73
C VAL A 112 5.18 1.83 -6.17
N GLY A 113 5.06 3.13 -6.45
CA GLY A 113 5.31 3.68 -7.78
C GLY A 113 6.78 3.99 -8.02
N GLU A 114 7.08 5.20 -8.48
CA GLU A 114 8.45 5.69 -8.65
C GLU A 114 9.17 5.65 -7.28
N ASP A 115 8.60 6.35 -6.31
CA ASP A 115 8.93 6.30 -4.89
C ASP A 115 7.67 6.11 -4.02
N ALA A 116 7.87 5.64 -2.78
CA ALA A 116 6.79 5.59 -1.79
C ALA A 116 6.67 6.92 -1.03
N LEU A 117 7.80 7.44 -0.55
CA LEU A 117 7.91 8.62 0.31
C LEU A 117 9.10 9.47 -0.11
N ASN A 118 8.88 10.77 -0.30
CA ASN A 118 9.93 11.74 -0.63
C ASN A 118 9.99 12.80 0.47
N PHE A 119 11.21 13.16 0.90
CA PHE A 119 11.43 14.17 1.94
C PHE A 119 12.29 15.28 1.37
N ASN A 120 11.75 16.51 1.30
CA ASN A 120 12.53 17.69 0.88
C ASN A 120 13.54 18.13 1.94
N GLY A 121 13.42 17.61 3.18
CA GLY A 121 14.25 17.98 4.32
C GLY A 121 13.92 19.39 4.85
N LYS A 122 14.58 19.76 5.96
CA LYS A 122 14.63 21.15 6.45
C LYS A 122 16.03 21.68 6.29
N ARG A 123 16.17 22.92 5.83
CA ARG A 123 17.37 23.70 6.16
C ARG A 123 17.13 24.24 7.57
N GLU A 124 17.89 23.76 8.54
CA GLU A 124 17.96 24.41 9.85
C GLU A 124 18.44 25.86 9.63
N ASN A 125 17.67 26.84 10.11
CA ASN A 125 18.10 28.22 10.25
C ASN A 125 18.41 28.49 11.71
#